data_AF-A0A0S8IMK9-F1
#
_entry.id   AF-A0A0S8IMK9-F1
#
_cell.length_a   1.000
_cell.length_b   1.000
_cell.length_c   1.000
_cell.angle_alpha   90.00
_cell.angle_beta   90.00
_cell.angle_gamma   90.00
#
_symmetry.space_group_name_H-M   'P 1'
#
loop_
_entity.id
_entity.type
_entity.pdbx_description
1 polymer ?
#
loop_
_entity_poly.entity_id
_entity_poly.type
_entity_poly.pdbx_seq_one_letter_code
_entity_poly.pdbx_strand_id
1 'polypeptide(L)'
;MRKFCIQMFIGLAVIGTILLLRHRGLYLLFYSLGALFLLGTLVSPLAKFLYFIWMKLAFSIEWVVTRLIMCLIFYLMFTPLGLVMRWFGKDFLDRRIEKEKKSYWQEKPKVSFNPTNYERQF
;
A
#
# COMPACT_ATOMS: atom_id res chain seq x y z
N MET A 1 1.87 23.54 7.67
CA MET A 1 2.38 24.34 6.53
C MET A 1 3.86 24.69 6.65
N ARG A 2 4.31 25.71 7.39
CA ARG A 2 5.74 26.15 7.36
C ARG A 2 6.78 25.03 7.51
N LYS A 3 6.58 24.08 8.45
CA LYS A 3 7.44 22.89 8.60
C LYS A 3 7.60 22.07 7.30
N PHE A 4 6.52 21.85 6.55
CA PHE A 4 6.54 21.12 5.26
C PHE A 4 7.32 21.87 4.17
N CYS A 5 7.21 23.19 4.10
CA CYS A 5 7.98 24.00 3.13
C CYS A 5 9.49 23.93 3.43
N ILE A 6 9.88 23.92 4.71
CA ILE A 6 11.26 23.65 5.15
C ILE A 6 11.66 22.19 4.83
N GLN A 7 10.75 21.25 5.09
CA GLN A 7 10.75 19.83 4.65
C GLN A 7 11.27 19.68 3.21
N MET A 8 10.53 20.29 2.28
CA MET A 8 10.80 20.25 0.84
C MET A 8 12.05 21.05 0.43
N PHE A 9 12.29 22.23 1.04
CA PHE A 9 13.49 23.02 0.76
C PHE A 9 14.77 22.23 1.06
N ILE A 10 14.86 21.59 2.23
CA ILE A 10 16.04 20.80 2.62
C ILE A 10 16.24 19.63 1.64
N GLY A 11 15.19 18.89 1.31
CA GLY A 11 15.27 17.80 0.33
C GLY A 11 15.74 18.25 -1.05
N LEU A 12 15.16 19.33 -1.58
CA LEU A 12 15.53 19.91 -2.87
C LEU A 12 16.96 20.47 -2.88
N ALA A 13 17.41 21.10 -1.78
CA ALA A 13 18.77 21.62 -1.65
C ALA A 13 19.82 20.49 -1.60
N VAL A 14 19.54 19.38 -0.90
CA VAL A 14 20.41 18.19 -0.90
C VAL A 14 20.48 17.57 -2.29
N ILE A 15 19.34 17.39 -2.99
CA ILE A 15 19.30 16.87 -4.36
C ILE A 15 20.04 17.81 -5.34
N GLY A 16 19.85 19.13 -5.22
CA GLY A 16 20.54 20.13 -6.03
C GLY A 16 22.06 20.11 -5.83
N THR A 17 22.52 19.96 -4.59
CA THR A 17 23.94 19.82 -4.23
C THR A 17 24.54 18.55 -4.85
N ILE A 18 23.84 17.41 -4.76
CA ILE A 18 24.26 16.14 -5.36
C ILE A 18 24.30 16.22 -6.89
N LEU A 19 23.37 16.92 -7.54
CA LEU A 19 23.40 17.14 -8.99
C LEU A 19 24.54 18.06 -9.44
N LEU A 20 24.87 19.08 -8.65
CA LEU A 20 25.97 20.01 -8.90
C LEU A 20 27.31 19.28 -8.85
N LEU A 21 27.53 18.42 -7.83
CA LEU A 21 28.68 17.51 -7.74
C LEU A 21 28.76 16.50 -8.91
N ARG A 22 27.66 16.27 -9.63
CA ARG A 22 27.59 15.39 -10.81
C ARG A 22 27.65 16.15 -12.15
N HIS A 23 27.95 17.45 -12.12
CA HIS A 23 28.00 18.37 -13.27
C HIS A 23 26.78 18.28 -14.22
N ARG A 24 25.58 17.94 -13.70
CA ARG A 24 24.35 17.88 -14.49
C ARG A 24 23.64 19.22 -14.43
N GLY A 25 23.57 19.94 -15.56
CA GLY A 25 23.01 21.30 -15.70
C GLY A 25 21.59 21.54 -15.18
N LEU A 26 20.85 20.48 -14.81
CA LEU A 26 19.56 20.59 -14.13
C LEU A 26 19.67 21.12 -12.68
N TYR A 27 20.87 21.26 -12.09
CA TYR A 27 21.04 21.79 -10.73
C TYR A 27 20.32 23.15 -10.52
N LEU A 28 20.34 24.03 -11.52
CA LEU A 28 19.62 25.32 -11.52
C LEU A 28 18.11 25.18 -11.30
N LEU A 29 17.49 24.13 -11.85
CA LEU A 29 16.05 23.86 -11.69
C LEU A 29 15.71 23.39 -10.27
N PHE A 30 16.59 22.60 -9.64
CA PHE A 30 16.40 22.16 -8.26
C PHE A 30 16.61 23.30 -7.25
N TYR A 31 17.60 24.18 -7.49
CA TYR A 31 17.78 25.38 -6.66
C TYR A 31 16.64 26.40 -6.84
N SER A 32 16.10 26.60 -8.05
CA SER A 32 14.97 27.52 -8.25
C SER A 32 13.66 26.99 -7.64
N LEU A 33 13.38 25.68 -7.74
CA LEU A 33 12.30 25.05 -6.99
C LEU A 33 12.51 25.18 -5.47
N GLY A 34 13.74 24.97 -4.98
CA GLY A 34 14.09 25.17 -3.57
C GLY A 34 13.77 26.60 -3.11
N ALA A 35 14.22 27.62 -3.86
CA ALA A 35 13.93 29.02 -3.57
C ALA A 35 12.42 29.32 -3.55
N LEU A 36 11.63 28.73 -4.46
CA LEU A 36 10.17 28.87 -4.47
C LEU A 36 9.52 28.28 -3.19
N PHE A 37 9.96 27.11 -2.73
CA PHE A 37 9.50 26.54 -1.45
C PHE A 37 9.93 27.37 -0.24
N LEU A 38 11.12 27.98 -0.27
CA LEU A 38 11.61 28.88 0.77
C LEU A 38 10.79 30.17 0.84
N LEU A 39 10.48 30.81 -0.30
CA LEU A 39 9.55 31.94 -0.38
C LEU A 39 8.15 31.57 0.14
N GLY A 40 7.71 30.34 -0.11
CA GLY A 40 6.51 29.76 0.50
C GLY A 40 6.52 29.74 2.04
N THR A 41 7.68 29.69 2.70
CA THR A 41 7.74 29.75 4.19
C THR A 41 7.31 31.12 4.73
N LEU A 42 7.58 32.20 3.99
CA LEU A 42 7.12 33.56 4.32
C LEU A 42 5.64 33.72 3.95
N VAL A 43 5.29 33.39 2.69
CA VAL A 43 3.97 33.67 2.10
C VAL A 43 2.97 32.55 2.42
N SER A 44 2.26 32.71 3.55
CA SER A 44 1.27 31.75 4.07
C SER A 44 0.22 31.21 3.06
N PRO A 45 -0.40 32.03 2.17
CA PRO A 45 -1.33 31.48 1.17
C PRO A 45 -0.64 30.62 0.10
N LEU A 46 0.57 31.00 -0.34
CA LEU A 46 1.36 30.22 -1.31
C LEU A 46 1.73 28.84 -0.76
N ALA A 47 2.09 28.76 0.52
CA ALA A 47 2.33 27.49 1.21
C ALA A 47 1.11 26.54 1.17
N LYS A 48 -0.12 27.08 1.31
CA LYS A 48 -1.35 26.27 1.23
C LYS A 48 -1.56 25.71 -0.18
N PHE A 49 -1.35 26.53 -1.21
CA PHE A 49 -1.52 26.13 -2.61
C PHE A 49 -0.50 25.07 -3.04
N LEU A 50 0.79 25.29 -2.75
CA LEU A 50 1.86 24.32 -2.99
C LEU A 50 1.61 22.99 -2.26
N TYR A 51 1.22 23.04 -0.99
CA TYR A 51 0.88 21.84 -0.21
C TYR A 51 -0.32 21.08 -0.80
N PHE A 52 -1.36 21.78 -1.27
CA PHE A 52 -2.55 21.14 -1.84
C PHE A 52 -2.25 20.42 -3.17
N ILE A 53 -1.45 21.03 -4.05
CA ILE A 53 -0.99 20.38 -5.28
C ILE A 53 -0.11 19.17 -4.95
N TRP A 54 0.87 19.34 -4.05
CA TRP A 54 1.77 18.26 -3.65
C TRP A 54 1.02 17.08 -3.04
N MET A 55 0.03 17.34 -2.18
CA MET A 55 -0.78 16.30 -1.55
C MET A 55 -1.69 15.57 -2.56
N LYS A 56 -2.24 16.27 -3.57
CA LYS A 56 -2.95 15.62 -4.68
C LYS A 56 -2.05 14.70 -5.50
N LEU A 57 -0.80 15.09 -5.76
CA LEU A 57 0.17 14.22 -6.44
C LEU A 57 0.56 13.02 -5.57
N ALA A 58 0.84 13.24 -4.28
CA ALA A 58 1.16 12.18 -3.32
C ALA A 58 0.02 11.14 -3.24
N PHE A 59 -1.23 11.57 -3.07
CA PHE A 59 -2.40 10.67 -3.03
C PHE A 59 -2.63 9.92 -4.35
N SER A 60 -2.39 10.57 -5.50
CA SER A 60 -2.47 9.91 -6.82
C SER A 60 -1.42 8.80 -6.96
N ILE A 61 -0.19 9.04 -6.48
CA ILE A 61 0.88 8.05 -6.46
C ILE A 61 0.57 6.94 -5.46
N GLU A 62 0.14 7.27 -4.24
CA GLU A 62 -0.24 6.34 -3.18
C GLU A 62 -1.35 5.37 -3.62
N TRP A 63 -2.37 5.85 -4.33
CA TRP A 63 -3.42 5.02 -4.90
C TRP A 63 -2.87 3.99 -5.90
N VAL A 64 -1.96 4.41 -6.80
CA VAL A 64 -1.30 3.51 -7.76
C VAL A 64 -0.39 2.51 -7.04
N VAL A 65 0.47 2.98 -6.14
CA VAL A 65 1.43 2.16 -5.38
C VAL A 65 0.71 1.14 -4.52
N THR A 66 -0.34 1.52 -3.79
CA THR A 66 -1.12 0.60 -2.94
C THR A 66 -1.74 -0.53 -3.78
N ARG A 67 -2.34 -0.19 -4.93
CA ARG A 67 -2.95 -1.19 -5.82
C ARG A 67 -1.91 -2.07 -6.50
N LEU A 68 -0.75 -1.51 -6.87
CA LEU A 68 0.38 -2.25 -7.42
C LEU A 68 0.99 -3.23 -6.40
N ILE A 69 1.16 -2.82 -5.14
CA ILE A 69 1.61 -3.68 -4.04
C ILE A 69 0.62 -4.81 -3.77
N MET A 70 -0.68 -4.52 -3.73
CA MET A 70 -1.71 -5.55 -3.54
C MET A 70 -1.72 -6.57 -4.70
N CYS A 71 -1.56 -6.12 -5.95
CA CYS A 71 -1.38 -7.02 -7.09
C CYS A 71 -0.09 -7.86 -6.97
N LEU A 72 1.05 -7.27 -6.59
CA LEU A 72 2.30 -8.02 -6.40
C LEU A 72 2.15 -9.08 -5.30
N ILE A 73 1.57 -8.75 -4.15
CA ILE A 73 1.32 -9.74 -3.07
C ILE A 73 0.39 -10.85 -3.56
N PHE A 74 -0.67 -10.52 -4.31
CA PHE A 74 -1.59 -11.52 -4.85
C PHE A 74 -0.92 -12.47 -5.86
N TYR A 75 -0.13 -11.93 -6.81
CA TYR A 75 0.49 -12.74 -7.86
C TYR A 75 1.82 -13.41 -7.45
N LEU A 76 2.58 -12.85 -6.49
CA LEU A 76 3.87 -13.40 -6.04
C LEU A 76 3.80 -14.18 -4.72
N MET A 77 2.75 -14.02 -3.91
CA MET A 77 2.55 -14.80 -2.68
C MET A 77 1.33 -15.72 -2.78
N PHE A 78 0.12 -15.16 -2.88
CA PHE A 78 -1.11 -15.96 -2.80
C PHE A 78 -1.31 -16.90 -4.00
N THR A 79 -0.98 -16.45 -5.21
CA THR A 79 -1.09 -17.27 -6.43
C THR A 79 -0.15 -18.50 -6.41
N PRO A 80 1.17 -18.37 -6.16
CA PRO A 80 2.04 -19.53 -6.04
C PRO A 80 1.73 -20.38 -4.80
N LEU A 81 1.28 -19.81 -3.67
CA LEU A 81 0.77 -20.60 -2.54
C LEU A 81 -0.38 -21.52 -2.97
N GLY A 82 -1.37 -20.98 -3.69
CA GLY A 82 -2.48 -21.77 -4.24
C GLY A 82 -2.04 -22.81 -5.27
N LEU A 83 -1.07 -22.48 -6.12
CA LEU A 83 -0.50 -23.41 -7.10
C LEU A 83 0.24 -24.57 -6.42
N VAL A 84 1.04 -24.27 -5.39
CA VAL A 84 1.77 -25.24 -4.58
C VAL A 84 0.81 -26.14 -3.80
N MET A 85 -0.24 -25.59 -3.18
CA MET A 85 -1.28 -26.41 -2.55
C MET A 85 -1.98 -27.36 -3.54
N ARG A 86 -2.20 -26.90 -4.79
CA ARG A 86 -2.77 -27.71 -5.87
C ARG A 86 -1.81 -28.81 -6.34
N TRP A 87 -0.50 -28.54 -6.41
CA TRP A 87 0.53 -29.57 -6.70
C TRP A 87 0.65 -30.60 -5.57
N PHE A 88 0.57 -30.19 -4.31
CA PHE A 88 0.46 -31.10 -3.15
C PHE A 88 -0.93 -31.75 -2.99
N GLY A 89 -1.85 -31.55 -3.95
CA GLY A 89 -3.15 -32.22 -4.01
C GLY A 89 -4.16 -31.84 -2.91
N LYS A 90 -3.82 -30.91 -2.02
CA LYS A 90 -4.66 -30.53 -0.86
C LYS A 90 -5.88 -29.73 -1.28
N ASP A 91 -7.02 -30.39 -1.33
CA ASP A 91 -8.33 -29.76 -1.55
C ASP A 91 -9.01 -29.49 -0.21
N PHE A 92 -8.74 -28.32 0.38
CA PHE A 92 -9.30 -27.92 1.69
C PHE A 92 -10.82 -27.60 1.65
N LEU A 93 -11.48 -27.70 0.50
CA LEU A 93 -12.89 -27.31 0.33
C LEU A 93 -13.75 -28.45 -0.27
N ASP A 94 -13.24 -29.70 -0.31
CA ASP A 94 -13.92 -30.85 -0.95
C ASP A 94 -14.48 -30.53 -2.35
N ARG A 95 -13.74 -29.74 -3.16
CA ARG A 95 -14.23 -29.22 -4.46
C ARG A 95 -14.42 -30.31 -5.52
N ARG A 96 -13.97 -31.53 -5.26
CA ARG A 96 -14.18 -32.70 -6.12
C ARG A 96 -15.58 -33.26 -5.89
N ILE A 97 -16.45 -33.09 -6.88
CA ILE A 97 -17.80 -33.67 -6.88
C ILE A 97 -17.70 -35.19 -7.10
N GLU A 98 -17.58 -35.94 -6.01
CA GLU A 98 -17.71 -37.40 -5.96
C GLU A 98 -19.14 -37.83 -6.30
N LYS A 99 -19.36 -38.29 -7.54
CA LYS A 99 -20.69 -38.69 -8.04
C LYS A 99 -21.32 -39.88 -7.28
N GLU A 100 -20.53 -40.61 -6.50
CA GLU A 100 -20.96 -41.78 -5.72
C GLU A 100 -21.29 -41.44 -4.25
N LYS A 101 -20.99 -40.22 -3.77
CA LYS A 101 -21.36 -39.79 -2.41
C LYS A 101 -22.87 -39.56 -2.31
N LYS A 102 -23.53 -40.36 -1.46
CA LYS A 102 -24.96 -40.23 -1.13
C LYS A 102 -25.32 -38.91 -0.44
N SER A 103 -24.35 -38.24 0.17
CA SER A 103 -24.49 -36.91 0.78
C SER A 103 -23.13 -36.23 0.90
N TYR A 104 -23.13 -34.89 0.85
CA TYR A 104 -21.97 -34.02 1.11
C TYR A 104 -22.01 -33.41 2.52
N TRP A 105 -23.01 -33.79 3.33
CA TRP A 105 -23.18 -33.26 4.68
C TRP A 105 -22.10 -33.78 5.63
N GLN A 106 -21.15 -32.92 6.00
CA GLN A 106 -20.20 -33.22 7.06
C GLN A 106 -20.91 -33.17 8.43
N GLU A 107 -20.97 -34.30 9.13
CA GLU A 107 -21.55 -34.35 10.48
C GLU A 107 -20.72 -33.49 11.45
N LYS A 108 -21.39 -32.58 12.17
CA LYS A 108 -20.76 -31.85 13.27
C LYS A 108 -20.43 -32.83 14.40
N PRO A 109 -19.26 -32.71 15.07
CA PRO A 109 -18.92 -33.58 16.19
C PRO A 109 -19.98 -33.45 17.30
N LYS A 110 -20.38 -34.59 17.86
CA LYS A 110 -21.41 -34.68 18.91
C LYS A 110 -20.84 -34.24 20.26
N VAL A 111 -20.64 -32.92 20.41
CA VAL A 111 -20.33 -32.28 21.69
C VAL A 111 -21.50 -32.50 22.65
N SER A 112 -21.23 -32.72 23.93
CA SER A 112 -22.26 -32.83 24.96
C SER A 112 -23.13 -31.57 25.02
N PHE A 113 -24.44 -31.76 25.14
CA PHE A 113 -25.38 -30.65 25.27
C PHE A 113 -25.14 -29.90 26.59
N ASN A 114 -24.79 -28.62 26.48
CA ASN A 114 -24.62 -27.71 27.62
C ASN A 114 -25.24 -26.35 27.24
N PRO A 115 -26.24 -25.84 27.99
CA PRO A 115 -26.88 -24.55 27.72
C PRO A 115 -25.90 -23.38 27.57
N THR A 116 -24.80 -23.34 28.34
CA THR A 116 -23.82 -22.22 28.29
C THR A 116 -23.11 -22.10 26.93
N ASN A 117 -23.13 -23.16 26.10
CA ASN A 117 -22.57 -23.12 24.75
C ASN A 117 -23.45 -22.31 23.77
N TYR A 118 -24.71 -22.06 24.11
CA TYR A 118 -25.62 -21.20 23.33
C TYR A 118 -25.52 -19.72 23.71
N GLU A 119 -24.95 -19.41 24.88
CA GLU A 119 -24.70 -18.03 25.35
C GLU A 119 -23.44 -17.42 24.73
N ARG A 120 -22.58 -18.23 24.09
CA ARG A 120 -21.30 -17.83 23.49
C ARG A 120 -21.16 -18.39 22.07
N GLN A 121 -21.93 -17.84 21.14
CA GLN A 121 -21.95 -18.26 19.72
C GLN A 121 -20.95 -17.52 18.81
N PHE A 122 -20.17 -16.58 19.36
CA PHE A 122 -19.21 -15.74 18.65
C PHE A 122 -17.90 -15.65 19.44
#